data_AF-A0ABD1Y122-F1
#
_entry.id   AF-A0ABD1Y122-F1
#
_cell.length_a   1.000
_cell.length_b   1.000
_cell.length_c   1.000
_cell.angle_alpha   90.00
_cell.angle_beta   90.00
_cell.angle_gamma   90.00
#
_symmetry.space_group_name_H-M   'P 1'
#
loop_
_entity.id
_entity.type
_entity.pdbx_description
1 polymer ?
#
loop_
_entity_poly.entity_id
_entity_poly.type
_entity_poly.pdbx_seq_one_letter_code
_entity_poly.pdbx_strand_id
1 'polypeptide(L)'
;MYVLFNLGGEERKSKVVQNAGSNPQRNEKISFKIAPHVKFELYDTLHVILCEDDVTRDDLHGVANIDIETLLHEHGNEVPFNSYPVHQKDGRQRGTVELALSFIPNFRKRTLRHFLAFED
;
A
#
# COMPACT_ATOMS: atom_id res chain seq x y z
N MET A 1 7.05 -1.15 -18.07
CA MET A 1 7.12 -1.47 -16.62
C MET A 1 5.91 -0.89 -15.90
N TYR A 2 5.35 -1.61 -14.94
CA TYR A 2 4.33 -1.14 -14.01
C TYR A 2 4.60 -1.68 -12.60
N VAL A 3 3.79 -1.24 -11.64
CA VAL A 3 3.83 -1.71 -10.24
C VAL A 3 2.49 -2.36 -9.91
N LEU A 4 2.52 -3.54 -9.32
CA LEU A 4 1.36 -4.19 -8.74
C LEU A 4 1.44 -4.08 -7.23
N PHE A 5 0.42 -3.49 -6.63
CA PHE A 5 0.27 -3.36 -5.19
C PHE A 5 -0.72 -4.43 -4.72
N ASN A 6 -0.30 -5.27 -3.77
CA ASN A 6 -1.15 -6.30 -3.17
C ASN A 6 -1.24 -6.07 -1.65
N LEU A 7 -2.46 -5.96 -1.14
CA LEU A 7 -2.75 -5.75 0.28
C LEU A 7 -4.04 -6.49 0.64
N GLY A 8 -4.00 -7.40 1.63
CA GLY A 8 -5.19 -8.18 2.01
C GLY A 8 -5.80 -9.01 0.89
N GLY A 9 -5.00 -9.41 -0.09
CA GLY A 9 -5.43 -10.12 -1.29
C GLY A 9 -6.10 -9.25 -2.35
N GLU A 10 -6.24 -7.94 -2.13
CA GLU A 10 -6.68 -6.99 -3.15
C GLU A 10 -5.47 -6.53 -3.98
N GLU A 11 -5.59 -6.59 -5.31
CA GLU A 11 -4.55 -6.14 -6.23
C GLU A 11 -4.93 -4.83 -6.95
N ARG A 12 -3.97 -3.90 -7.02
CA ARG A 12 -4.09 -2.65 -7.76
C ARG A 12 -2.84 -2.43 -8.63
N LYS A 13 -3.05 -2.23 -9.93
CA LYS A 13 -1.98 -2.00 -10.92
C LYS A 13 -1.79 -0.50 -11.15
N SER A 14 -0.54 -0.03 -11.13
CA SER A 14 -0.17 1.33 -11.51
C SER A 14 -0.31 1.53 -13.01
N LYS A 15 -0.24 2.80 -13.44
CA LYS A 15 -0.01 3.09 -14.86
C LYS A 15 1.30 2.46 -15.36
N VAL A 16 1.28 2.01 -16.60
CA VAL A 16 2.47 1.55 -17.32
C VAL A 16 3.33 2.76 -17.67
N VAL A 17 4.64 2.64 -17.45
CA VAL A 17 5.64 3.56 -17.96
C VAL A 17 6.54 2.78 -18.92
N GLN A 18 6.63 3.28 -20.15
CA GLN A 18 7.52 2.76 -21.20
C GLN A 18 8.83 3.55 -21.19
N ASN A 19 9.94 2.90 -21.56
CA ASN A 19 11.26 3.53 -21.70
C ASN A 19 11.71 4.32 -20.46
N ALA A 20 11.38 3.82 -19.26
CA ALA A 20 11.52 4.58 -18.01
C ALA A 20 12.97 4.64 -17.46
N GLY A 21 13.90 3.91 -18.07
CA GLY A 21 15.27 3.77 -17.57
C GLY A 21 15.32 3.12 -16.18
N SER A 22 16.33 3.46 -15.41
CA SER A 22 16.60 2.88 -14.08
C SER A 22 15.89 3.58 -12.91
N ASN A 23 15.29 4.76 -13.14
CA ASN A 23 14.58 5.54 -12.11
C ASN A 23 13.19 5.98 -12.59
N PRO A 24 12.26 5.03 -12.80
CA PRO A 24 10.89 5.32 -13.23
C PRO A 24 10.13 6.12 -12.18
N GLN A 25 9.72 7.35 -12.50
CA GLN A 25 8.88 8.16 -11.63
C GLN A 25 7.39 7.97 -11.94
N ARG A 26 6.59 7.73 -10.90
CA ARG A 26 5.13 7.61 -10.98
C ARG A 26 4.49 8.41 -9.85
N ASN A 27 4.02 9.61 -10.17
CA ASN A 27 3.31 10.48 -9.23
C ASN A 27 1.83 10.07 -9.11
N GLU A 28 1.60 8.81 -8.77
CA GLU A 28 0.27 8.19 -8.70
C GLU A 28 -0.13 7.94 -7.25
N LYS A 29 -1.42 8.10 -6.94
CA LYS A 29 -2.01 7.71 -5.66
C LYS A 29 -2.90 6.49 -5.86
N ILE A 30 -2.56 5.40 -5.18
CA ILE A 30 -3.35 4.17 -5.13
C ILE A 30 -3.93 4.05 -3.72
N SER A 31 -5.17 3.58 -3.59
CA SER A 31 -5.86 3.51 -2.31
C SER A 31 -6.59 2.18 -2.18
N PHE A 32 -6.46 1.59 -0.99
CA PHE A 32 -7.13 0.35 -0.59
C PHE A 32 -8.18 0.66 0.46
N LYS A 33 -9.26 -0.13 0.47
CA LYS A 33 -10.27 -0.05 1.53
C LYS A 33 -10.10 -1.23 2.46
N ILE A 34 -9.77 -0.96 3.72
CA ILE A 34 -9.68 -1.99 4.75
C ILE A 34 -11.08 -2.24 5.32
N ALA A 35 -11.51 -3.50 5.31
CA ALA A 35 -12.80 -3.88 5.86
C ALA A 35 -12.76 -3.89 7.40
N PRO A 36 -13.71 -3.25 8.09
CA PRO A 36 -13.64 -3.03 9.55
C PRO A 36 -13.80 -4.31 10.38
N HIS A 37 -14.21 -5.42 9.77
CA HIS A 37 -14.48 -6.71 10.43
C HIS A 37 -13.49 -7.80 10.05
N VAL A 38 -12.44 -7.44 9.31
CA VAL A 38 -11.39 -8.38 8.90
C VAL A 38 -10.19 -8.21 9.83
N LYS A 39 -9.52 -9.32 10.16
CA LYS A 39 -8.32 -9.31 11.00
C LYS A 39 -7.25 -8.44 10.35
N PHE A 40 -6.61 -7.60 11.16
CA PHE A 40 -5.56 -6.70 10.68
C PHE A 40 -4.34 -7.44 10.13
N GLU A 41 -4.07 -8.67 10.61
CA GLU A 41 -3.06 -9.62 10.09
C GLU A 41 -3.13 -9.82 8.58
N LEU A 42 -4.28 -9.63 7.93
CA LEU A 42 -4.38 -9.73 6.48
C LEU A 42 -3.85 -8.48 5.75
N TYR A 43 -3.68 -7.37 6.47
CA TYR A 43 -3.29 -6.06 5.95
C TYR A 43 -1.96 -5.57 6.57
N ASP A 44 -1.26 -6.43 7.31
CA ASP A 44 0.00 -6.08 7.99
C ASP A 44 1.16 -5.86 7.03
N THR A 45 1.06 -6.37 5.80
CA THR A 45 2.11 -6.29 4.79
C THR A 45 1.54 -5.80 3.47
N LEU A 46 2.08 -4.68 2.98
CA LEU A 46 1.89 -4.23 1.60
C LEU A 46 2.99 -4.81 0.73
N HIS A 47 2.61 -5.60 -0.26
CA HIS A 47 3.52 -6.09 -1.29
C HIS A 47 3.53 -5.14 -2.48
N VAL A 48 4.70 -4.59 -2.80
CA VAL A 48 4.94 -3.73 -3.96
C VAL A 48 5.77 -4.50 -4.97
N ILE A 49 5.11 -5.01 -6.01
CA ILE A 49 5.70 -5.92 -6.99
C ILE A 49 6.01 -5.12 -8.26
N LEU A 50 7.28 -5.11 -8.65
CA LEU A 50 7.74 -4.45 -9.87
C LEU A 50 7.66 -5.44 -11.03
N CYS A 51 6.94 -5.07 -12.09
CA CYS A 51 6.77 -5.90 -13.28
C CYS A 51 7.26 -5.19 -14.54
N GLU A 52 7.93 -5.94 -15.40
CA GLU A 52 8.15 -5.50 -16.77
C GLU A 52 6.86 -5.67 -17.57
N ASP A 53 6.58 -4.72 -18.45
CA ASP A 53 5.39 -4.77 -19.31
C ASP A 53 5.88 -5.34 -20.64
N ASP A 54 5.87 -6.68 -20.75
CA ASP A 54 6.28 -7.38 -21.96
C ASP A 54 5.07 -8.08 -22.60
N VAL A 55 5.03 -8.08 -23.92
CA VAL A 55 3.88 -8.49 -24.75
C VAL A 55 3.55 -9.97 -24.59
N THR A 56 4.48 -10.77 -24.07
CA THR A 56 4.36 -12.23 -24.01
C THR A 56 4.12 -12.77 -22.60
N ARG A 57 4.75 -12.21 -21.55
CA ARG A 57 4.52 -12.50 -20.13
C ARG A 57 4.97 -11.30 -19.28
N ASP A 58 4.18 -10.95 -18.27
CA ASP A 58 4.60 -9.99 -17.25
C ASP A 58 5.69 -10.65 -16.37
N ASP A 59 6.95 -10.24 -16.55
CA ASP A 59 8.07 -10.75 -15.78
C ASP A 59 8.23 -9.98 -14.47
N LEU A 60 8.21 -10.72 -13.34
CA LEU A 60 8.46 -10.18 -12.01
C LEU A 60 9.92 -9.77 -11.88
N HIS A 61 10.16 -8.47 -11.69
CA HIS A 61 11.49 -7.89 -11.57
C HIS A 61 11.99 -7.84 -10.13
N GLY A 62 11.07 -7.69 -9.17
CA GLY A 62 11.38 -7.69 -7.74
C GLY A 62 10.18 -7.29 -6.88
N VAL A 63 10.33 -7.45 -5.56
CA VAL A 63 9.28 -7.15 -4.58
C VAL A 63 9.87 -6.33 -3.43
N ALA A 64 9.18 -5.26 -3.04
CA ALA A 64 9.36 -4.63 -1.74
C ALA A 64 8.20 -5.03 -0.83
N ASN A 65 8.51 -5.50 0.37
CA ASN A 65 7.53 -5.84 1.40
C ASN A 65 7.58 -4.73 2.44
N ILE A 66 6.44 -4.11 2.70
CA ILE A 66 6.33 -2.98 3.62
C ILE A 66 5.45 -3.42 4.79
N ASP A 67 6.04 -3.47 5.98
CA ASP A 67 5.35 -3.78 7.23
C ASP A 67 4.52 -2.57 7.67
N ILE A 68 3.22 -2.68 7.47
CA ILE A 68 2.23 -1.67 7.77
C ILE A 68 2.00 -1.55 9.28
N GLU A 69 2.04 -2.66 10.02
CA GLU A 69 1.84 -2.64 11.47
C GLU A 69 2.94 -1.83 12.17
N THR A 70 4.19 -2.13 11.83
CA THR A 70 5.35 -1.42 12.36
C THR A 70 5.28 0.07 11.99
N LEU A 71 4.98 0.40 10.73
CA LEU A 71 4.88 1.80 10.30
C LEU A 71 3.76 2.57 11.00
N LEU A 72 2.60 1.96 11.20
CA LEU A 72 1.50 2.57 11.95
C LEU A 72 1.89 2.82 13.41
N HIS A 73 2.61 1.89 14.03
CA HIS A 73 3.09 2.04 15.40
C HIS A 73 4.13 3.17 15.53
N GLU A 74 5.04 3.28 14.56
CA GLU A 74 6.14 4.28 14.59
C GLU A 74 5.70 5.68 14.17
N HIS A 75 4.84 5.79 13.16
CA HIS A 75 4.51 7.07 12.50
C HIS A 75 3.04 7.47 12.63
N GLY A 76 2.18 6.61 13.17
CA GLY A 76 0.75 6.84 13.19
C GLY A 76 0.15 6.81 11.79
N ASN A 77 -0.69 7.79 11.46
CA ASN A 77 -1.50 7.77 10.24
C ASN A 77 -0.77 8.29 8.98
N GLU A 78 0.41 8.88 9.10
CA GLU A 78 1.12 9.48 7.97
C GLU A 78 2.59 9.06 7.98
N VAL A 79 3.04 8.46 6.88
CA VAL A 79 4.44 8.10 6.65
C VAL A 79 4.93 8.96 5.49
N PRO A 80 5.92 9.84 5.69
CA PRO A 80 6.51 10.60 4.59
C PRO A 80 7.19 9.67 3.58
N PHE A 81 7.67 10.23 2.46
CA PHE A 81 8.43 9.44 1.49
C PHE A 81 9.59 8.72 2.18
N ASN A 82 9.61 7.40 2.03
CA ASN A 82 10.66 6.54 2.53
C ASN A 82 11.08 5.54 1.44
N SER A 83 12.33 5.08 1.54
CA SER A 83 12.92 4.11 0.60
C SER A 83 12.76 2.70 1.13
N TYR A 84 12.09 1.85 0.37
CA TYR A 84 11.87 0.45 0.70
C TYR A 84 12.71 -0.45 -0.22
N PRO A 85 13.47 -1.41 0.34
CA PRO A 85 14.35 -2.26 -0.46
C PRO A 85 13.56 -3.23 -1.32
N VAL A 86 13.95 -3.31 -2.60
CA VAL A 86 13.39 -4.26 -3.56
C VAL A 86 14.28 -5.49 -3.62
N HIS A 87 13.70 -6.66 -3.44
CA HIS A 87 14.41 -7.94 -3.49
C HIS A 87 13.97 -8.78 -4.69
N GLN A 88 14.90 -9.50 -5.30
CA GLN A 88 14.63 -10.51 -6.32
C GLN A 88 14.26 -11.85 -5.68
N LYS A 89 13.83 -12.81 -6.50
CA LYS A 89 13.49 -14.18 -6.05
C LYS A 89 14.66 -14.90 -5.37
N ASP A 90 15.90 -14.55 -5.71
CA ASP A 90 17.11 -15.10 -5.08
C ASP A 90 17.49 -14.42 -3.75
N GLY A 91 16.66 -13.47 -3.28
CA GLY A 91 16.87 -12.72 -2.05
C GLY A 91 17.84 -11.55 -2.16
N ARG A 92 18.46 -11.32 -3.33
CA ARG A 92 19.37 -10.17 -3.50
C ARG A 92 18.57 -8.88 -3.60
N GLN A 93 19.04 -7.85 -2.90
CA GLN A 93 18.51 -6.51 -3.03
C GLN A 93 18.95 -5.89 -4.37
N ARG A 94 17.99 -5.32 -5.11
CA ARG A 94 18.17 -4.70 -6.43
C ARG A 94 17.47 -3.34 -6.48
N GLY A 95 17.98 -2.43 -5.65
CA GLY A 95 17.49 -1.04 -5.56
C GLY A 95 16.40 -0.86 -4.51
N THR A 96 15.65 0.22 -4.67
CA THR A 96 14.59 0.65 -3.75
C THR A 96 13.38 1.17 -4.52
N VAL A 97 12.24 1.21 -3.84
CA VAL A 97 11.07 1.98 -4.25
C VAL A 97 10.83 3.08 -3.23
N GLU A 98 10.52 4.28 -3.69
CA GLU A 98 10.23 5.43 -2.82
C GLU A 98 8.71 5.65 -2.76
N LEU A 99 8.13 5.60 -1.56
CA LEU A 99 6.69 5.76 -1.35
C LEU A 99 6.40 6.55 -0.08
N ALA A 100 5.35 7.38 -0.14
CA ALA A 100 4.69 7.93 1.04
C ALA A 100 3.39 7.16 1.29
N LEU A 101 3.02 6.98 2.55
CA LEU A 101 1.80 6.24 2.94
C LEU A 101 0.92 7.12 3.82
N SER A 102 -0.40 6.94 3.67
CA SER A 102 -1.39 7.58 4.53
C SER A 102 -2.47 6.59 4.90
N PHE A 103 -2.76 6.52 6.19
CA PHE A 103 -3.79 5.68 6.78
C PHE A 103 -4.96 6.58 7.17
N ILE A 104 -6.13 6.34 6.57
CA ILE A 104 -7.31 7.18 6.78
C ILE A 104 -8.34 6.35 7.55
N PRO A 105 -8.47 6.55 8.88
CA PRO A 105 -9.42 5.78 9.67
C PRO A 105 -10.85 6.17 9.30
N ASN A 106 -11.72 5.18 9.08
CA ASN A 106 -13.14 5.42 8.82
C ASN A 106 -13.90 5.60 10.15
N PHE A 107 -13.70 6.74 10.83
CA PHE A 107 -14.49 7.06 12.01
C PHE A 107 -15.91 7.48 11.59
N ARG A 108 -16.85 6.54 11.54
CA ARG A 108 -18.26 6.91 11.62
C ARG A 108 -18.49 7.49 13.02
N LYS A 109 -18.59 8.82 13.13
CA LYS A 109 -19.12 9.49 14.33
C LYS A 109 -20.53 8.93 14.58
N ARG A 110 -20.65 7.98 15.49
CA ARG A 110 -21.94 7.51 15.97
C ARG A 110 -22.45 8.61 16.91
N THR A 111 -23.14 9.59 16.35
CA THR A 111 -23.83 10.62 17.14
C THR A 111 -24.93 9.91 17.93
N LEU A 112 -24.62 9.50 19.17
CA LEU A 112 -25.62 9.15 20.16
C LEU A 112 -26.38 10.44 20.47
N ARG A 113 -27.53 10.64 19.81
CA ARG A 113 -28.52 11.61 20.28
C ARG A 113 -28.98 11.11 21.66
N HIS A 114 -28.47 11.72 22.72
CA HIS A 114 -29.08 11.62 24.04
C HIS A 114 -30.51 12.15 23.91
N PHE A 115 -31.49 11.26 23.96
CA PHE A 115 -32.85 11.64 24.32
C PHE A 115 -32.85 11.79 25.85
N LEU A 116 -32.73 13.03 26.32
CA LEU A 116 -33.25 13.38 27.64
C LEU A 116 -34.75 13.56 27.47
N ALA A 117 -35.53 12.52 27.80
CA ALA A 117 -36.93 12.70 28.11
C ALA A 117 -36.99 13.20 29.57
N PHE A 118 -37.42 14.45 29.75
CA PHE A 118 -37.99 14.88 31.01
C PHE A 118 -39.45 14.43 31.01
N GLU A 119 -39.85 13.66 32.01
CA GLU A 119 -41.26 13.46 32.34
C GLU A 119 -41.68 14.59 33.29
N ASP A 120 -42.82 15.21 32.99
CA ASP A 120 -43.50 16.22 33.83
C ASP A 120 -44.15 15.59 35.07
#